data_AF-A0A7J0BVQ0-F1
#
_entry.id   AF-A0A7J0BVQ0-F1
#
_cell.length_a   1.000
_cell.length_b   1.000
_cell.length_c   1.000
_cell.angle_alpha   90.00
_cell.angle_beta   90.00
_cell.angle_gamma   90.00
#
_symmetry.space_group_name_H-M   'P 1'
#
loop_
_entity.id
_entity.type
_entity.pdbx_description
1 polymer ?
#
loop_
_entity_poly.entity_id
_entity_poly.type
_entity_poly.pdbx_seq_one_letter_code
_entity_poly.pdbx_strand_id
1 'polypeptide(L)'
;MEIKNYLKGLDPYQAQLDKADAAKARKAKSGESGKSAAEGDRVSVSDEARLRTEAYRTALSTPDVRQEKVNAIKAKVDAGEYIVDSQKVAEKLIKEEVELFM
;
A
#
# COMPACT_ATOMS: atom_id res chain seq x y z
N MET A 1 17.25 4.88 0.87
CA MET A 1 16.23 5.91 0.50
C MET A 1 15.96 5.98 -1.02
N GLU A 2 16.50 5.07 -1.85
CA GLU A 2 16.46 5.24 -3.32
C GLU A 2 15.34 4.45 -4.03
N ILE A 3 14.71 3.47 -3.36
CA ILE A 3 13.61 2.68 -3.93
C ILE A 3 12.35 3.53 -4.15
N LYS A 4 12.18 4.62 -3.40
CA LYS A 4 11.02 5.52 -3.51
C LYS A 4 10.97 6.29 -4.84
N ASN A 5 12.12 6.44 -5.53
CA ASN A 5 12.19 7.25 -6.75
C ASN A 5 11.86 6.46 -8.02
N TYR A 6 12.09 5.14 -8.04
CA TYR A 6 11.77 4.28 -9.18
C TYR A 6 10.28 3.94 -9.29
N LEU A 7 9.53 4.02 -8.19
CA LEU A 7 8.08 3.79 -8.14
C LEU A 7 7.25 4.99 -8.62
N LYS A 8 7.86 6.17 -8.70
CA LYS A 8 7.19 7.42 -9.10
C LYS A 8 6.75 7.44 -10.58
N GLY A 9 7.33 6.58 -11.41
CA GLY A 9 6.99 6.45 -12.83
C GLY A 9 5.87 5.45 -13.14
N LEU A 10 5.36 4.71 -12.15
CA LEU A 10 4.41 3.62 -12.38
C LEU A 10 2.93 3.96 -12.11
N ASP A 11 2.61 5.13 -11.56
CA ASP A 11 1.23 5.39 -11.10
C ASP A 11 0.55 6.60 -11.79
N PRO A 12 0.11 6.45 -13.05
CA PRO A 12 -0.78 7.42 -13.70
C PRO A 12 -2.19 7.42 -13.09
N TYR A 13 -2.55 6.41 -12.29
CA TYR A 13 -3.90 6.24 -11.73
C TYR A 13 -4.10 7.00 -10.41
N GLN A 14 -3.06 7.10 -9.59
CA GLN A 14 -3.10 7.83 -8.32
C GLN A 14 -3.39 9.33 -8.53
N ALA A 15 -2.74 9.95 -9.52
CA ALA A 15 -2.99 11.35 -9.89
C ALA A 15 -4.42 11.59 -10.45
N GLN A 16 -5.06 10.56 -10.99
CA GLN A 16 -6.42 10.63 -11.53
C GLN A 16 -7.50 10.44 -10.46
N LEU A 17 -7.26 9.60 -9.45
CA LEU A 17 -8.16 9.43 -8.29
C LEU A 17 -8.25 10.73 -7.47
N ASP A 18 -7.11 11.33 -7.12
CA ASP A 18 -7.08 12.57 -6.35
C ASP A 18 -7.81 13.72 -7.08
N LYS A 19 -7.72 13.77 -8.42
CA LYS A 19 -8.46 14.72 -9.26
C LYS A 19 -9.96 14.39 -9.34
N ALA A 20 -10.34 13.12 -9.43
CA ALA A 20 -11.74 12.70 -9.50
C ALA A 20 -12.48 12.97 -8.17
N ASP A 21 -11.83 12.70 -7.03
CA ASP A 21 -12.39 12.96 -5.71
C ASP A 21 -12.46 14.47 -5.41
N ALA A 22 -11.44 15.24 -5.82
CA ALA A 22 -11.50 16.71 -5.75
C ALA A 22 -12.58 17.33 -6.67
N ALA A 23 -12.82 16.75 -7.86
CA ALA A 23 -13.86 17.20 -8.78
C ALA A 23 -15.28 16.88 -8.25
N LYS A 24 -15.49 15.71 -7.63
CA LYS A 24 -16.75 15.37 -6.95
C LYS A 24 -17.01 16.28 -5.74
N ALA A 25 -15.98 16.56 -4.93
CA ALA A 25 -16.10 17.45 -3.77
C ALA A 25 -16.44 18.90 -4.15
N ARG A 26 -15.91 19.40 -5.27
CA ARG A 26 -16.25 20.74 -5.82
C ARG A 26 -17.66 20.80 -6.38
N LYS A 27 -18.11 19.75 -7.08
CA LYS A 27 -19.45 19.69 -7.68
C LYS A 27 -20.57 19.54 -6.65
N ALA A 28 -20.29 18.97 -5.48
CA ALA A 28 -21.23 18.94 -4.34
C ALA A 28 -21.35 20.30 -3.61
N LYS A 29 -20.39 21.22 -3.79
CA LYS A 29 -20.36 22.53 -3.11
C LYS A 29 -20.93 23.69 -3.95
N SER A 30 -21.11 23.50 -5.26
CA SER A 30 -21.70 24.49 -6.16
C SER A 30 -23.06 24.00 -6.69
N GLY A 31 -24.13 24.33 -5.96
CA GLY A 31 -25.48 24.27 -6.51
C GLY A 31 -25.64 25.28 -7.64
N GLU A 32 -26.08 24.77 -8.79
CA GLU A 32 -26.83 25.47 -9.84
C GLU A 32 -26.25 26.76 -10.45
N SER A 33 -25.71 26.66 -11.66
CA SER A 33 -26.01 27.58 -12.78
C SER A 33 -25.31 27.11 -14.06
N GLY A 34 -26.10 26.99 -15.12
CA GLY A 34 -25.65 26.49 -16.41
C GLY A 34 -24.65 27.41 -17.12
N LYS A 35 -23.77 26.78 -17.91
CA LYS A 35 -23.33 27.22 -19.23
C LYS A 35 -22.43 26.13 -19.82
N SER A 36 -22.71 25.79 -21.07
CA SER A 36 -22.01 24.82 -21.91
C SER A 36 -20.49 24.98 -21.81
N ALA A 37 -19.86 24.17 -20.97
CA ALA A 37 -18.44 23.89 -21.08
C ALA A 37 -18.30 22.73 -22.05
N ALA A 38 -17.41 22.87 -23.03
CA ALA A 38 -17.05 21.83 -23.99
C ALA A 38 -17.06 20.45 -23.32
N GLU A 39 -17.73 19.49 -23.95
CA GLU A 39 -17.80 18.11 -23.48
C GLU A 39 -16.41 17.50 -23.55
N GLY A 40 -15.58 17.84 -22.55
CA GLY A 40 -14.25 17.30 -22.39
C GLY A 40 -14.34 15.82 -22.04
N ASP A 41 -13.28 15.11 -22.35
CA ASP A 41 -13.17 13.67 -22.11
C ASP A 41 -13.61 13.30 -20.69
N ARG A 42 -14.62 12.43 -20.58
CA ARG A 42 -15.06 11.86 -19.32
C ARG A 42 -14.19 10.64 -19.01
N VAL A 43 -13.47 10.71 -17.90
CA VAL A 43 -12.71 9.59 -17.36
C VAL A 43 -13.50 8.95 -16.21
N SER A 44 -13.76 7.64 -16.32
CA SER A 44 -14.38 6.85 -15.25
C SER A 44 -13.40 5.79 -14.74
N VAL A 45 -13.17 5.76 -13.44
CA VAL A 45 -12.36 4.72 -12.78
C VAL A 45 -13.27 3.61 -12.27
N SER A 46 -12.95 2.37 -12.61
CA SER A 46 -13.69 1.18 -12.14
C SER A 46 -13.54 0.98 -10.63
N ASP A 47 -14.51 0.33 -10.01
CA ASP A 47 -14.48 0.05 -8.57
C ASP A 47 -13.31 -0.85 -8.17
N GLU A 48 -12.96 -1.80 -9.04
CA GLU A 48 -11.81 -2.69 -8.84
C GLU A 48 -10.48 -1.92 -8.86
N ALA A 49 -10.35 -0.91 -9.74
CA ALA A 49 -9.17 -0.07 -9.78
C ALA A 49 -9.02 0.76 -8.50
N ARG A 50 -10.13 1.31 -7.97
CA ARG A 50 -10.12 2.02 -6.67
C ARG A 50 -9.64 1.11 -5.54
N LEU A 51 -10.18 -0.11 -5.46
CA LEU A 51 -9.83 -1.07 -4.42
C LEU A 51 -8.35 -1.45 -4.48
N ARG A 52 -7.82 -1.71 -5.68
CA ARG A 52 -6.40 -2.02 -5.87
C ARG A 52 -5.49 -0.86 -5.46
N THR A 53 -5.82 0.37 -5.83
CA THR A 53 -5.01 1.54 -5.46
C THR A 53 -5.04 1.79 -3.95
N GLU A 54 -6.17 1.59 -3.29
CA GLU A 54 -6.26 1.69 -1.83
C GLU A 54 -5.43 0.61 -1.12
N ALA A 55 -5.51 -0.64 -1.57
CA ALA A 55 -4.69 -1.73 -1.06
C ALA A 55 -3.19 -1.45 -1.26
N TYR A 56 -2.81 -0.97 -2.44
CA TYR A 56 -1.43 -0.60 -2.76
C TYR A 56 -0.91 0.55 -1.88
N ARG A 57 -1.73 1.60 -1.68
CA ARG A 57 -1.42 2.70 -0.78
C ARG A 57 -1.20 2.22 0.66
N THR A 58 -2.07 1.31 1.13
CA THR A 58 -1.97 0.74 2.47
C THR A 58 -0.69 -0.07 2.63
N ALA A 59 -0.36 -0.89 1.63
CA ALA A 59 0.89 -1.66 1.61
C ALA A 59 2.13 -0.75 1.67
N LEU A 60 2.15 0.35 0.91
CA LEU A 60 3.26 1.32 0.93
C LEU A 60 3.34 2.15 2.22
N SER A 61 2.21 2.39 2.88
CA SER A 61 2.17 3.13 4.16
C SER A 61 2.53 2.28 5.37
N THR A 62 2.64 0.97 5.19
CA THR A 62 2.99 0.04 6.26
C THR A 62 4.42 0.32 6.73
N PRO A 63 4.68 0.41 8.05
CA PRO A 63 6.03 0.63 8.56
C PRO A 63 7.00 -0.47 8.11
N ASP A 64 8.20 -0.08 7.68
CA ASP A 64 9.28 -1.00 7.33
C ASP A 64 9.62 -1.97 8.48
N VAL A 65 9.45 -1.50 9.73
CA VAL A 65 9.68 -2.30 10.94
C VAL A 65 8.37 -2.48 11.71
N ARG A 66 8.00 -3.74 11.93
CA ARG A 66 6.87 -4.12 12.82
C ARG A 66 7.28 -4.02 14.29
N GLN A 67 7.32 -2.80 14.81
CA GLN A 67 7.85 -2.49 16.15
C GLN A 67 7.20 -3.32 17.27
N GLU A 68 5.88 -3.53 17.20
CA GLU A 68 5.15 -4.35 18.17
C GLU A 68 5.69 -5.79 18.24
N LYS A 69 5.89 -6.42 17.08
CA LYS A 69 6.45 -7.78 16.99
C LYS A 69 7.87 -7.84 17.56
N VAL A 70 8.69 -6.82 17.27
CA VAL A 70 10.07 -6.75 17.80
C VAL A 70 10.06 -6.64 19.32
N ASN A 71 9.22 -5.75 19.88
CA ASN A 71 9.13 -5.55 21.32
C ASN A 71 8.64 -6.82 22.03
N ALA A 72 7.63 -7.50 21.47
CA ALA A 72 7.11 -8.75 22.03
C ALA A 72 8.17 -9.87 22.06
N ILE A 73 9.00 -9.99 21.01
CA ILE A 73 10.08 -10.97 20.97
C ILE A 73 11.17 -10.61 21.98
N LYS A 74 11.59 -9.34 22.03
CA LYS A 74 12.60 -8.87 23.01
C LYS A 74 12.19 -9.17 24.44
N ALA A 75 10.96 -8.86 24.81
CA ALA A 75 10.43 -9.16 26.14
C ALA A 75 10.50 -10.65 26.49
N LYS A 76 10.19 -11.55 25.54
CA LYS A 76 10.31 -13.01 25.75
C LYS A 76 11.75 -13.47 25.91
N VAL A 77 12.68 -12.85 25.18
CA VAL A 77 14.11 -13.16 25.30
C VAL A 77 14.62 -12.70 26.67
N ASP A 78 14.29 -11.48 27.09
CA ASP A 78 14.70 -10.92 28.38
C ASP A 78 14.12 -11.71 29.57
N ALA A 79 12.89 -12.23 29.42
CA ALA A 79 12.26 -13.11 30.41
C ALA A 79 12.82 -14.55 30.41
N GLY A 80 13.67 -14.93 29.45
CA GLY A 80 14.17 -16.29 29.28
C GLY A 80 13.12 -17.30 28.76
N GLU A 81 11.97 -16.82 28.31
CA GLU A 81 10.85 -17.64 27.81
C GLU A 81 10.92 -17.89 26.30
N TYR A 82 11.93 -17.32 25.63
CA TYR A 82 12.12 -17.53 24.19
C TYR A 82 12.73 -18.91 23.91
N ILE A 83 11.87 -19.85 23.54
CA ILE A 83 12.27 -21.22 23.15
C ILE A 83 12.61 -21.26 21.66
N VAL A 84 13.87 -21.62 21.35
CA VAL A 84 14.32 -21.85 19.97
C VAL A 84 13.85 -23.24 19.53
N ASP A 85 13.06 -23.28 18.46
CA ASP A 85 12.56 -24.51 17.84
C ASP A 85 13.46 -24.89 16.65
N SER A 86 14.31 -25.89 16.83
CA SER A 86 15.26 -26.35 15.81
C SER A 86 14.59 -26.83 14.53
N GLN A 87 13.38 -27.40 14.61
CA GLN A 87 12.64 -27.84 13.43
C GLN A 87 12.17 -26.63 12.61
N LYS A 88 11.64 -25.60 13.27
CA LYS A 88 11.27 -24.34 12.60
C LYS A 88 12.49 -23.64 11.98
N VAL A 89 13.65 -23.69 12.63
CA VAL A 89 14.88 -23.11 12.07
C VAL A 89 15.27 -23.83 10.78
N ALA A 90 15.34 -25.16 10.79
CA ALA A 90 15.67 -25.94 9.60
C ALA A 90 14.67 -25.74 8.46
N GLU A 91 13.36 -25.71 8.75
CA GLU A 91 12.32 -25.43 7.75
C GLU A 91 12.54 -24.06 7.09
N LYS A 92 12.84 -23.02 7.87
CA LYS A 92 13.06 -21.68 7.33
C LYS A 92 14.35 -21.56 6.51
N LEU A 93 15.42 -22.25 6.90
CA LEU A 93 16.65 -22.30 6.11
C LEU A 93 16.42 -22.90 4.73
N ILE A 94 15.76 -24.05 4.65
CA ILE A 94 15.45 -24.71 3.37
C ILE A 94 14.51 -23.83 2.54
N LYS A 95 13.50 -23.23 3.18
CA LYS A 95 12.57 -22.34 2.48
C LYS A 95 13.29 -21.14 1.85
N GLU A 96 14.21 -20.51 2.57
CA GLU A 96 14.97 -19.35 2.08
C GLU A 96 15.90 -19.72 0.93
N GLU A 97 16.54 -20.89 0.99
CA GLU A 97 17.33 -21.43 -0.12
C GLU A 97 16.47 -21.65 -1.37
N VAL A 98 15.30 -22.25 -1.21
CA VAL A 98 14.36 -22.53 -2.31
C VAL A 98 13.82 -21.24 -2.95
N GLU A 99 13.48 -20.22 -2.16
CA GLU A 99 13.04 -18.91 -2.65
C GLU A 99 14.16 -18.12 -3.34
N LEU A 100 15.44 -18.38 -3.03
CA LEU A 100 16.57 -17.72 -3.68
C LEU A 100 16.84 -18.26 -5.09
N PHE A 101 16.52 -19.52 -5.35
CA PHE A 101 16.83 -20.22 -6.60
C PHE A 101 15.63 -20.39 -7.55
N MET A 102 14.44 -19.89 -7.19
CA MET A 102 13.25 -19.84 -8.06
C MET A 102 12.87 -18.41 -8.41
#